data_AF-A0A6G1HBM4-F1
#
_entry.id   AF-A0A6G1HBM4-F1
#
_cell.length_a   1.000
_cell.length_b   1.000
_cell.length_c   1.000
_cell.angle_alpha   90.00
_cell.angle_beta   90.00
_cell.angle_gamma   90.00
#
_symmetry.space_group_name_H-M   'P 1'
#
loop_
_entity.id
_entity.type
_entity.pdbx_description
1 polymer ?
#
loop_
_entity_poly.entity_id
_entity_poly.type
_entity_poly.pdbx_seq_one_letter_code
_entity_poly.pdbx_strand_id
1 'polypeptide(L)'
;MTFEKDKLPAISGVAKMMHQLTGLTYRAGLWEEDVVRGLLWASHDLSSKKPVAYRASSWSWPSLDFRSSRGFYQLQSSGELGPAPLRKGIERFIVEGWHVEAEGDPYGEVTSAFLDLRGPTVSLRDFTPQNELPWHRGYV
;
A
#
# COMPACT_ATOMS: atom_id res chain seq x y z
N MET A 1 -10.69 -17.97 -6.91
CA MET A 1 -10.63 -17.43 -5.54
C MET A 1 -12.02 -16.89 -5.26
N THR A 2 -12.69 -17.45 -4.27
CA THR A 2 -14.07 -17.12 -3.91
C THR A 2 -14.09 -15.71 -3.33
N PHE A 3 -14.79 -14.82 -4.03
CA PHE A 3 -15.10 -13.40 -3.79
C PHE A 3 -13.91 -12.43 -3.64
N GLU A 4 -13.72 -11.61 -4.69
CA GLU A 4 -12.70 -10.56 -4.75
C GLU A 4 -12.77 -9.54 -3.59
N LYS A 5 -13.91 -9.44 -2.90
CA LYS A 5 -14.16 -8.56 -1.75
C LYS A 5 -13.52 -9.02 -0.44
N ASP A 6 -13.15 -10.29 -0.33
CA ASP A 6 -12.80 -10.90 0.96
C ASP A 6 -11.40 -10.54 1.48
N LYS A 7 -10.62 -9.73 0.77
CA LYS A 7 -9.21 -9.46 1.15
C LYS A 7 -9.07 -8.75 2.50
N LEU A 8 -9.87 -7.72 2.76
CA LEU A 8 -9.83 -6.99 4.03
C LEU A 8 -10.53 -7.78 5.17
N PRO A 9 -11.73 -8.36 4.95
CA PRO A 9 -12.33 -9.27 5.92
C PRO A 9 -11.43 -10.45 6.32
N ALA A 10 -10.72 -11.07 5.37
CA ALA A 10 -9.88 -12.25 5.65
C ALA A 10 -8.71 -11.94 6.59
N ILE A 11 -8.26 -10.67 6.66
CA ILE A 11 -7.17 -10.24 7.54
C ILE A 11 -7.68 -9.45 8.77
N SER A 12 -8.99 -9.20 8.88
CA SER A 12 -9.54 -8.33 9.94
C SER A 12 -9.24 -8.87 11.34
N GLY A 13 -9.25 -10.20 11.50
CA GLY A 13 -8.87 -10.85 12.75
C GLY A 13 -7.42 -10.58 13.16
N VAL A 14 -6.49 -10.61 12.21
CA VAL A 14 -5.07 -10.28 12.47
C VAL A 14 -4.91 -8.79 12.77
N ALA A 15 -5.60 -7.93 12.02
CA ALA A 15 -5.59 -6.49 12.24
C ALA A 15 -6.09 -6.14 13.66
N LYS A 16 -7.19 -6.75 14.08
CA LYS A 16 -7.77 -6.62 15.41
C LYS A 16 -6.81 -7.10 16.51
N MET A 17 -6.18 -8.25 16.33
CA MET A 17 -5.22 -8.79 17.30
C MET A 17 -3.99 -7.88 17.43
N MET A 18 -3.46 -7.39 16.32
CA MET A 18 -2.33 -6.45 16.32
C MET A 18 -2.70 -5.15 17.02
N HIS A 19 -3.88 -4.59 16.76
CA HIS A 19 -4.37 -3.42 17.47
C HIS A 19 -4.46 -3.67 18.98
N GLN A 20 -5.00 -4.82 19.41
CA GLN A 20 -5.08 -5.15 20.83
C GLN A 20 -3.72 -5.30 21.51
N LEU A 21 -2.72 -5.82 20.79
CA LEU A 21 -1.38 -6.08 21.35
C LEU A 21 -0.48 -4.84 21.34
N THR A 22 -0.62 -3.98 20.34
CA THR A 22 0.33 -2.88 20.08
C THR A 22 -0.29 -1.49 20.23
N GLY A 23 -1.61 -1.39 20.21
CA GLY A 23 -2.34 -0.13 20.14
C GLY A 23 -2.31 0.54 18.76
N LEU A 24 -1.65 -0.06 17.76
CA LEU A 24 -1.54 0.52 16.42
C LEU A 24 -2.91 0.65 15.74
N THR A 25 -3.09 1.72 14.98
CA THR A 25 -4.35 2.10 14.38
C THR A 25 -4.42 1.58 12.96
N TYR A 26 -5.29 0.59 12.75
CA TYR A 26 -5.52 0.01 11.42
C TYR A 26 -6.48 0.87 10.60
N ARG A 27 -6.10 1.19 9.37
CA ARG A 27 -6.88 1.99 8.41
C ARG A 27 -6.92 1.29 7.05
N ALA A 28 -7.99 0.54 6.79
CA ALA A 28 -8.30 -0.04 5.47
C ALA A 28 -7.12 -0.71 4.75
N GLY A 29 -6.29 -1.48 5.46
CA GLY A 29 -5.12 -2.17 4.91
C GLY A 29 -3.76 -1.56 5.25
N LEU A 30 -3.71 -0.37 5.86
CA LEU A 30 -2.49 0.28 6.33
C LEU A 30 -2.51 0.49 7.86
N TRP A 31 -1.34 0.73 8.43
CA TRP A 31 -1.18 1.19 9.81
C TRP A 31 -0.95 2.70 9.79
N GLU A 32 -1.72 3.46 10.57
CA GLU A 32 -1.64 4.93 10.61
C GLU A 32 -0.24 5.40 11.01
N GLU A 33 0.37 4.72 11.97
CA GLU A 33 1.68 5.03 12.54
C GLU A 33 2.84 4.75 11.57
N ASP A 34 2.61 3.90 10.55
CA ASP A 34 3.58 3.57 9.52
C ASP A 34 3.05 3.89 8.12
N VAL A 35 2.14 4.88 8.02
CA VAL A 35 1.49 5.28 6.76
C VAL A 35 2.50 5.63 5.67
N VAL A 36 3.65 6.20 6.04
CA VAL A 36 4.70 6.55 5.10
C VAL A 36 5.22 5.35 4.35
N ARG A 37 5.52 4.25 5.05
CA ARG A 37 5.92 2.98 4.41
C ARG A 37 4.72 2.28 3.79
N GLY A 38 3.57 2.35 4.46
CA GLY A 38 2.32 1.76 4.00
C GLY A 38 1.93 2.21 2.60
N LEU A 39 2.08 3.50 2.28
CA LEU A 39 1.79 4.08 0.96
C LEU A 39 2.81 3.73 -0.13
N LEU A 40 3.98 3.19 0.21
CA LEU A 40 5.02 2.78 -0.75
C LEU A 40 4.84 1.35 -1.27
N TRP A 41 3.69 0.72 -0.99
CA TRP A 41 3.38 -0.59 -1.53
C TRP A 41 3.38 -0.56 -3.06
N ALA A 42 3.84 -1.64 -3.67
CA ALA A 42 3.85 -1.81 -5.12
C ALA A 42 3.70 -3.29 -5.46
N SER A 43 3.05 -3.56 -6.59
CA SER A 43 3.03 -4.90 -7.17
C SER A 43 4.24 -5.07 -8.11
N HIS A 44 5.03 -6.12 -7.90
CA HIS A 44 6.04 -6.56 -8.87
C HIS A 44 5.44 -7.40 -10.01
N ASP A 45 4.16 -7.76 -9.91
CA ASP A 45 3.44 -8.49 -10.94
C ASP A 45 2.94 -7.51 -12.00
N LEU A 46 3.59 -7.55 -13.17
CA LEU A 46 3.19 -6.77 -14.36
C LEU A 46 1.80 -7.18 -14.89
N SER A 47 1.29 -8.35 -14.49
CA SER A 47 -0.06 -8.80 -14.82
C SER A 47 -1.11 -8.36 -13.81
N SER A 48 -0.73 -7.51 -12.84
CA SER A 48 -1.67 -6.98 -11.85
C SER A 48 -2.78 -6.15 -12.49
N LYS A 49 -4.01 -6.32 -12.00
CA LYS A 49 -5.20 -5.67 -12.56
C LYS A 49 -5.98 -4.95 -11.47
N LYS A 50 -6.62 -3.85 -11.85
CA LYS A 50 -7.68 -3.24 -11.04
C LYS A 50 -8.92 -4.14 -11.11
N PRO A 51 -9.53 -4.49 -9.97
CA PRO A 51 -10.81 -5.17 -9.92
C PRO A 51 -11.90 -4.38 -10.65
N VAL A 52 -12.91 -5.08 -11.15
CA VAL A 52 -14.06 -4.44 -11.84
C VAL A 52 -14.97 -3.72 -10.84
N ALA A 53 -15.15 -4.29 -9.66
CA ALA A 53 -15.94 -3.70 -8.58
C ALA A 53 -15.05 -3.03 -7.52
N TYR A 54 -15.56 -1.98 -6.89
CA TYR A 54 -14.87 -1.36 -5.74
C TYR A 54 -14.79 -2.35 -4.58
N ARG A 55 -13.63 -2.37 -3.90
CA ARG A 55 -13.40 -3.18 -2.69
C ARG A 55 -12.40 -2.60 -1.69
N ALA A 56 -11.61 -1.61 -2.11
CA ALA A 56 -10.58 -0.97 -1.30
C ALA A 56 -10.15 0.35 -1.96
N SER A 57 -9.60 1.26 -1.15
CA SER A 57 -9.03 2.53 -1.62
C SER A 57 -7.80 2.31 -2.50
N SER A 58 -7.60 3.20 -3.48
CA SER A 58 -6.46 3.15 -4.42
C SER A 58 -5.09 3.27 -3.75
N TRP A 59 -5.04 3.84 -2.55
CA TRP A 59 -3.83 4.00 -1.76
C TRP A 59 -3.49 2.77 -0.90
N SER A 60 -4.33 1.73 -0.91
CA SER A 60 -4.13 0.50 -0.14
C SER A 60 -3.87 -0.71 -1.04
N TRP A 61 -3.07 -1.65 -0.55
CA TRP A 61 -2.63 -2.84 -1.30
C TRP A 61 -3.75 -3.79 -1.79
N PRO A 62 -4.91 -3.95 -1.13
CA PRO A 62 -5.96 -4.83 -1.64
C PRO A 62 -6.66 -4.22 -2.86
N SER A 63 -6.36 -2.98 -3.26
CA SER A 63 -6.96 -2.36 -4.45
C SER A 63 -6.56 -3.03 -5.78
N LEU A 64 -5.56 -3.91 -5.80
CA LEU A 64 -5.12 -4.64 -6.99
C LEU A 64 -5.25 -6.17 -6.82
N ASP A 65 -5.51 -6.84 -7.93
CA ASP A 65 -5.33 -8.28 -8.06
C ASP A 65 -3.96 -8.60 -8.63
N PHE A 66 -3.16 -9.33 -7.85
CA PHE A 66 -1.88 -9.87 -8.23
C PHE A 66 -1.94 -11.40 -8.16
N ARG A 67 -1.37 -12.09 -9.15
CA ARG A 67 -1.34 -13.57 -9.19
C ARG A 67 -0.27 -14.14 -8.26
N SER A 68 0.74 -13.33 -7.92
CA SER A 68 1.91 -13.73 -7.16
C SER A 68 2.00 -12.93 -5.86
N SER A 69 2.12 -13.63 -4.73
CA SER A 69 2.30 -13.10 -3.37
C SER A 69 3.63 -12.36 -3.15
N ARG A 70 4.43 -12.11 -4.20
CA ARG A 70 5.73 -11.39 -4.13
C ARG A 70 5.57 -9.88 -4.27
N GLY A 71 4.78 -9.27 -3.39
CA GLY A 71 4.47 -7.85 -3.51
C GLY A 71 4.16 -7.20 -2.19
N PHE A 72 5.07 -7.28 -1.23
CA PHE A 72 4.94 -6.52 0.01
C PHE A 72 6.32 -5.98 0.38
N TYR A 73 6.46 -4.67 0.23
CA TYR A 73 7.66 -3.86 0.44
C TYR A 73 8.73 -4.00 -0.67
N GLN A 74 9.26 -2.85 -1.11
CA GLN A 74 10.62 -2.80 -1.67
C GLN A 74 11.57 -3.27 -0.57
N LEU A 75 11.72 -4.57 -0.39
CA LEU A 75 12.90 -5.10 0.27
C LEU A 75 14.04 -4.90 -0.74
N GLN A 76 14.64 -3.72 -0.76
CA GLN A 76 15.96 -3.60 -1.34
C GLN A 76 16.84 -4.55 -0.55
N SER A 77 17.30 -5.62 -1.18
CA SER A 77 18.29 -6.52 -0.61
C SER A 77 19.66 -5.81 -0.56
N SER A 78 19.76 -4.67 0.11
CA SER A 78 21.01 -4.37 0.80
C SER A 78 21.09 -5.40 1.91
N GLY A 79 22.18 -6.15 2.04
CA GLY A 79 22.37 -7.22 3.02
C GLY A 79 22.37 -6.76 4.50
N GLU A 80 21.64 -5.68 4.81
CA GLU A 80 21.41 -5.16 6.14
C GLU A 80 20.14 -5.80 6.71
N LEU A 81 20.26 -6.38 7.90
CA LEU A 81 19.15 -6.91 8.68
C LEU A 81 18.36 -5.73 9.26
N GLY A 82 17.54 -5.08 8.44
CA GLY A 82 16.68 -3.97 8.84
C GLY A 82 15.76 -3.50 7.71
N PRO A 83 14.66 -2.81 8.02
CA PRO A 83 13.84 -2.18 7.00
C PRO A 83 14.71 -1.18 6.22
N ALA A 84 14.72 -1.28 4.89
CA ALA A 84 15.49 -0.36 4.05
C ALA A 84 15.18 1.09 4.44
N PRO A 85 16.19 1.97 4.61
CA PRO A 85 15.94 3.36 4.94
C PRO A 85 15.04 3.98 3.88
N LEU A 86 14.03 4.72 4.33
CA LEU A 86 13.17 5.50 3.44
C LEU A 86 14.04 6.40 2.56
N ARG A 87 13.72 6.53 1.28
CA ARG A 87 14.43 7.49 0.42
C ARG A 87 14.32 8.88 1.05
N LYS A 88 15.45 9.55 1.20
CA LYS A 88 15.57 10.90 1.76
C LYS A 88 14.57 11.84 1.06
N GLY A 89 13.57 12.34 1.80
CA GLY A 89 12.53 13.22 1.28
C GLY A 89 11.11 12.64 1.25
N ILE A 90 10.93 11.32 1.40
CA ILE A 90 9.59 10.70 1.51
C ILE A 90 8.88 11.10 2.81
N GLU A 91 9.62 11.38 3.89
CA GLU A 91 9.10 11.80 5.19
C GLU A 91 8.49 13.22 5.23
N ARG A 92 8.31 13.87 4.07
CA ARG A 92 7.90 15.28 4.00
C ARG A 92 6.40 15.49 3.85
N PHE A 93 5.59 14.42 3.84
CA PHE A 93 4.14 14.58 3.83
C PHE A 93 3.54 14.34 5.21
N ILE A 94 2.43 15.03 5.44
CA ILE A 94 1.62 14.99 6.65
C ILE A 94 0.25 14.44 6.22
N VAL A 95 -0.29 13.52 6.99
CA VAL A 95 -1.69 13.12 6.85
C VAL A 95 -2.57 14.14 7.57
N GLU A 96 -3.45 14.80 6.85
CA GLU A 96 -4.38 15.79 7.41
C GLU A 96 -5.68 15.14 7.90
N GLY A 97 -6.09 14.03 7.28
CA GLY A 97 -7.36 13.38 7.58
C GLY A 97 -7.46 11.97 7.01
N TRP A 98 -8.13 11.10 7.77
CA TRP A 98 -8.49 9.75 7.36
C TRP A 98 -10.00 9.63 7.25
N HIS A 99 -10.47 9.11 6.13
CA HIS A 99 -11.87 8.77 5.94
C HIS A 99 -11.95 7.30 5.55
N VAL A 100 -12.58 6.49 6.40
CA VAL A 100 -12.79 5.05 6.17
C VAL A 100 -14.21 4.71 6.61
N GLU A 101 -15.00 4.22 5.66
CA GLU A 101 -16.33 3.68 5.89
C GLU A 101 -16.25 2.16 5.71
N ALA A 102 -16.61 1.43 6.77
CA ALA A 102 -16.61 -0.02 6.79
C ALA A 102 -18.02 -0.55 7.06
N GLU A 103 -18.34 -1.70 6.47
CA GLU A 103 -19.61 -2.38 6.70
C GLU A 103 -19.44 -3.40 7.83
N GLY A 104 -20.07 -3.13 8.99
CA GLY A 104 -20.04 -4.03 10.14
C GLY A 104 -18.73 -3.96 10.92
N ASP A 105 -17.77 -4.82 10.61
CA ASP A 105 -16.47 -4.89 11.30
C ASP A 105 -15.59 -3.70 10.86
N PRO A 106 -15.16 -2.81 11.78
CA PRO A 106 -14.30 -1.67 11.42
C PRO A 106 -12.93 -2.07 10.85
N TYR A 107 -12.52 -3.33 11.02
CA TYR A 107 -11.29 -3.89 10.42
C TYR A 107 -11.57 -4.71 9.15
N GLY A 108 -12.84 -4.84 8.75
CA GLY A 108 -13.33 -5.74 7.70
C GLY A 108 -13.55 -5.05 6.35
N GLU A 109 -14.70 -5.31 5.72
CA GLU A 109 -15.01 -4.81 4.38
C GLU A 109 -15.14 -3.27 4.38
N VAL A 110 -14.42 -2.62 3.47
CA VAL A 110 -14.43 -1.17 3.31
C VAL A 110 -15.27 -0.78 2.10
N THR A 111 -16.27 0.06 2.31
CA THR A 111 -17.21 0.52 1.28
C THR A 111 -16.75 1.84 0.65
N SER A 112 -16.02 2.67 1.39
CA SER A 112 -15.43 3.92 0.92
C SER A 112 -14.22 4.29 1.77
N ALA A 113 -13.16 4.82 1.16
CA ALA A 113 -12.03 5.37 1.91
C ALA A 113 -11.21 6.38 1.10
N PHE A 114 -10.86 7.50 1.72
CA PHE A 114 -9.96 8.52 1.18
C PHE A 114 -9.03 9.09 2.27
N LEU A 115 -7.92 9.65 1.82
CA LEU A 115 -6.82 10.10 2.66
C LEU A 115 -6.40 11.50 2.20
N ASP A 116 -6.40 12.45 3.12
CA ASP A 116 -5.93 13.80 2.84
C ASP A 116 -4.46 13.93 3.20
N LEU A 117 -3.64 14.27 2.21
CA LEU A 117 -2.19 14.39 2.35
C LEU A 117 -1.74 15.81 2.00
N ARG A 118 -0.86 16.36 2.83
CA ARG A 118 -0.15 17.61 2.56
C ARG A 118 1.34 17.35 2.52
N GLY A 119 2.00 17.72 1.43
CA GLY A 119 3.46 17.62 1.34
C GLY A 119 4.00 18.28 0.08
N PRO A 120 5.33 18.35 -0.07
CA PRO A 120 5.96 18.82 -1.28
C PRO A 120 5.55 17.93 -2.46
N THR A 121 5.05 18.56 -3.53
CA THR A 121 4.75 17.87 -4.79
C THR A 121 5.83 18.21 -5.81
N VAL A 122 6.10 17.26 -6.70
CA VAL A 122 6.86 17.51 -7.91
C VAL A 122 5.90 17.42 -9.08
N SER A 123 5.99 18.36 -10.01
CA SER A 123 5.23 18.27 -11.25
C SER A 123 5.67 17.02 -12.01
N LEU A 124 4.70 16.25 -12.49
CA LEU A 124 4.97 15.04 -13.26
C LEU A 124 5.80 15.35 -14.53
N ARG A 125 5.74 16.58 -15.04
CA ARG A 125 6.55 17.03 -16.19
C ARG A 125 8.03 17.16 -15.86
N ASP A 126 8.33 17.41 -14.59
CA ASP A 126 9.70 17.53 -14.08
C ASP A 126 10.21 16.19 -13.55
N PHE A 127 9.37 15.15 -13.55
CA PHE A 127 9.74 13.80 -13.19
C PHE A 127 10.55 13.16 -14.32
N THR A 128 11.87 13.09 -14.11
CA THR A 128 12.75 12.23 -14.91
C THR A 128 12.79 10.85 -14.23
N PRO A 129 12.31 9.78 -14.88
CA PRO A 129 12.39 8.45 -14.28
C PRO A 129 13.86 8.09 -14.04
N GLN A 130 14.26 7.87 -12.78
CA GLN A 130 15.62 7.41 -12.45
C GLN A 130 15.89 5.94 -12.85
N ASN A 131 15.03 5.31 -13.65
CA ASN A 131 15.13 3.89 -14.01
C ASN A 131 15.35 3.71 -15.53
N GLU A 132 16.50 4.11 -16.04
CA GLU A 132 17.20 3.22 -16.98
C GLU A 132 17.90 2.15 -16.13
N LEU A 133 17.14 1.15 -15.66
CA LEU A 133 17.73 -0.03 -15.06
C LEU A 133 18.45 -0.83 -16.17
N PRO A 134 19.66 -1.37 -15.94
CA PRO A 134 20.52 -1.94 -17.00
C PRO A 134 19.94 -3.12 -17.78
N TRP A 135 18.79 -3.66 -17.36
CA TRP A 135 18.19 -4.88 -17.90
C TRP A 135 17.33 -4.65 -19.15
N HIS A 136 17.24 -3.41 -19.65
CA HIS A 136 16.50 -3.10 -20.90
C HIS A 136 17.36 -3.15 -22.17
N ARG A 137 18.63 -3.58 -22.10
CA ARG A 137 19.39 -3.88 -23.33
C ARG A 137 19.38 -5.36 -23.64
N GLY A 138 18.60 -5.70 -24.66
CA GLY A 138 18.91 -6.79 -25.58
C GLY A 138 17.90 -7.92 -25.60
N TYR A 139 16.91 -7.82 -26.49
CA TYR A 139 16.56 -8.88 -27.44
C TYR A 139 15.99 -8.20 -28.69
N VAL A 140 16.87 -7.98 -29.67
CA VAL A 140 16.52 -7.92 -31.10
C VAL A 140 16.86 -9.27 -31.68
#